data_AF-A0A7S0M8Q0-F1
#
_entry.id   AF-A0A7S0M8Q0-F1
#
_cell.length_a   1.000
_cell.length_b   1.000
_cell.length_c   1.000
_cell.angle_alpha   90.00
_cell.angle_beta   90.00
_cell.angle_gamma   90.00
#
_symmetry.space_group_name_H-M   'P 1'
#
loop_
_entity.id
_entity.type
_entity.pdbx_description
1 polymer ?
#
loop_
_entity_poly.entity_id
_entity_poly.type
_entity_poly.pdbx_seq_one_letter_code
_entity_poly.pdbx_strand_id
1 'polypeptide(L)'
;PAKRSWKILLTAELAAEIYGQRPRPGECTGPSSLEVAARCGVNSKTIRDIWNRETWVRATRPQWSDAEAEAYREALRAKAPMSEDGEDPADAQLGHKRRGRPKGVKDTRPR
;
A
#
# COMPACT_ATOMS: atom_id res chain seq x y z
N PRO A 1 16.42 -2.28 -22.86
CA PRO A 1 15.07 -2.63 -22.32
C PRO A 1 14.41 -1.41 -21.66
N ALA A 2 13.45 -0.80 -22.34
CA ALA A 2 12.70 0.36 -21.84
C ALA A 2 11.79 -0.08 -20.67
N LYS A 3 11.90 0.61 -19.54
CA LYS A 3 10.99 0.41 -18.40
C LYS A 3 9.60 0.86 -18.85
N ARG A 4 8.67 -0.07 -19.05
CA ARG A 4 7.27 0.28 -19.27
C ARG A 4 6.82 1.07 -18.04
N SER A 5 6.65 2.38 -18.18
CA SER A 5 6.03 3.21 -17.16
C SER A 5 4.58 2.77 -17.09
N TRP A 6 4.29 1.84 -16.18
CA TRP A 6 2.93 1.45 -15.86
C TRP A 6 2.29 2.66 -15.21
N LYS A 7 1.74 3.56 -16.03
CA LYS A 7 0.73 4.51 -15.60
C LYS A 7 -0.49 3.66 -15.27
N ILE A 8 -0.53 3.18 -14.03
CA ILE A 8 -1.67 2.46 -13.52
C ILE A 8 -2.82 3.47 -13.52
N LEU A 9 -3.82 3.23 -14.37
CA LEU A 9 -5.08 3.96 -14.36
C LEU A 9 -5.90 3.47 -13.17
N LEU A 10 -5.43 3.78 -11.96
CA LEU A 10 -6.17 3.50 -10.74
C LEU A 10 -7.13 4.65 -10.49
N THR A 11 -8.42 4.41 -10.69
CA THR A 11 -9.48 5.37 -10.37
C THR A 11 -9.98 5.15 -8.95
N ALA A 12 -10.64 6.16 -8.38
CA ALA A 12 -11.24 6.05 -7.04
C ALA A 12 -12.25 4.90 -6.96
N GLU A 13 -13.06 4.72 -8.01
CA GLU A 13 -14.04 3.62 -8.11
C GLU A 13 -13.35 2.26 -8.12
N LEU A 14 -12.27 2.10 -8.90
CA LEU A 14 -11.51 0.86 -8.95
C LEU A 14 -10.84 0.55 -7.60
N ALA A 15 -10.34 1.57 -6.89
CA ALA A 15 -9.78 1.38 -5.56
C ALA A 15 -10.83 0.90 -4.55
N ALA A 16 -12.06 1.42 -4.62
CA ALA A 16 -13.18 0.95 -3.81
C ALA A 16 -13.59 -0.49 -4.17
N GLU A 17 -13.59 -0.85 -5.46
CA GLU A 17 -13.85 -2.23 -5.88
C GLU A 17 -12.79 -3.21 -5.36
N ILE A 18 -11.51 -2.84 -5.46
CA ILE A 18 -10.39 -3.63 -4.93
C ILE A 18 -10.52 -3.83 -3.41
N TYR A 19 -10.93 -2.78 -2.68
CA TYR A 19 -11.10 -2.87 -1.23
C TYR A 19 -12.22 -3.85 -0.85
N GLY A 20 -13.33 -3.87 -1.60
CA GLY A 20 -14.42 -4.83 -1.41
C GLY A 20 -14.05 -6.30 -1.66
N GLN A 21 -13.01 -6.55 -2.47
CA GLN A 21 -12.49 -7.91 -2.71
C GLN A 21 -11.56 -8.41 -1.59
N ARG A 22 -11.32 -7.61 -0.54
CA ARG A 22 -10.46 -8.00 0.57
C ARG A 22 -11.07 -9.19 1.31
N PRO A 23 -10.33 -10.29 1.53
CA PRO A 23 -10.81 -11.35 2.40
C PRO A 23 -11.02 -10.85 3.82
N ARG A 24 -12.02 -11.41 4.50
CA ARG A 24 -12.24 -11.08 5.90
C ARG A 24 -11.07 -11.58 6.74
N PRO A 25 -10.64 -10.85 7.78
CA PRO A 25 -9.60 -11.32 8.68
C PRO A 25 -10.05 -12.64 9.32
N GLY A 26 -9.29 -13.72 9.08
CA GLY A 26 -9.61 -15.09 9.51
C GLY A 26 -10.08 -16.02 8.39
N GLU A 27 -10.32 -15.50 7.19
CA GLU A 27 -10.74 -16.31 6.03
C GLU A 27 -9.51 -16.70 5.20
N CYS A 28 -9.15 -17.99 5.22
CA CYS A 28 -8.01 -18.51 4.44
C CYS A 28 -8.31 -18.64 2.94
N THR A 29 -9.56 -18.47 2.53
CA THR A 29 -10.07 -18.69 1.16
C THR A 29 -10.44 -17.37 0.50
N GLY A 30 -9.50 -16.42 0.53
CA GLY A 30 -9.62 -15.13 -0.17
C GLY A 30 -8.95 -15.13 -1.54
N PRO A 31 -9.38 -14.27 -2.48
CA PRO A 31 -8.61 -14.04 -3.70
C PRO A 31 -7.22 -13.50 -3.32
N SER A 32 -6.17 -14.05 -3.93
CA SER A 32 -4.81 -13.58 -3.66
C SER A 32 -4.62 -12.17 -4.19
N SER A 33 -3.84 -11.34 -3.48
CA SER A 33 -3.41 -10.02 -3.98
C SER A 33 -2.81 -10.05 -5.39
N LEU A 34 -2.23 -11.19 -5.80
CA LEU A 34 -1.72 -11.39 -7.16
C LEU A 34 -2.84 -11.61 -8.20
N GLU A 35 -3.90 -12.33 -7.84
CA GLU A 35 -5.04 -12.55 -8.73
C GLU A 35 -5.81 -11.26 -8.95
N VAL A 36 -6.08 -10.51 -7.88
CA VAL A 36 -6.77 -9.21 -7.98
C VAL A 36 -5.92 -8.23 -8.78
N ALA A 37 -4.60 -8.22 -8.57
CA ALA A 37 -3.66 -7.41 -9.36
C ALA A 37 -3.73 -7.73 -10.86
N ALA A 38 -3.75 -9.01 -11.22
CA ALA A 38 -3.85 -9.45 -12.61
C ALA A 38 -5.19 -9.04 -13.26
N ARG A 39 -6.30 -9.10 -12.51
CA ARG A 39 -7.63 -8.71 -12.99
C ARG A 39 -7.75 -7.21 -13.21
N CYS A 40 -7.28 -6.42 -12.26
CA CYS A 40 -7.38 -4.96 -12.31
C CYS A 40 -6.23 -4.30 -13.09
N GLY A 41 -5.20 -5.05 -13.50
CA GLY A 41 -4.02 -4.52 -14.17
C GLY A 41 -3.16 -3.62 -13.29
N VAL A 42 -3.25 -3.78 -11.97
CA VAL A 42 -2.53 -2.98 -10.97
C VAL A 42 -1.42 -3.80 -10.32
N ASN A 43 -0.52 -3.15 -9.58
CA ASN A 43 0.52 -3.87 -8.86
C ASN A 43 -0.06 -4.56 -7.61
N SER A 44 0.37 -5.79 -7.30
CA SER A 44 -0.02 -6.50 -6.08
C SER A 44 0.37 -5.75 -4.80
N LYS A 45 1.44 -4.95 -4.86
CA LYS A 45 1.75 -4.01 -3.77
C LYS A 45 0.62 -2.98 -3.57
N THR A 46 0.13 -2.39 -4.65
CA THR A 46 -0.97 -1.41 -4.59
C THR A 46 -2.24 -2.04 -4.03
N ILE A 47 -2.57 -3.28 -4.40
CA ILE A 47 -3.68 -4.03 -3.79
C ILE A 47 -3.51 -4.12 -2.27
N ARG A 48 -2.32 -4.52 -1.80
CA ARG A 48 -2.03 -4.61 -0.35
C ARG A 48 -2.10 -3.26 0.34
N ASP A 49 -1.55 -2.21 -0.27
CA ASP A 49 -1.57 -0.86 0.28
C ASP A 49 -3.02 -0.33 0.39
N ILE A 50 -3.90 -0.67 -0.56
CA ILE A 50 -5.35 -0.37 -0.48
C ILE A 50 -6.00 -1.18 0.66
N TRP A 51 -5.77 -2.49 0.73
CA TRP A 51 -6.34 -3.36 1.77
C TRP A 51 -5.91 -2.98 3.18
N ASN A 52 -4.66 -2.56 3.33
CA ASN A 52 -4.07 -2.07 4.57
C ASN A 52 -4.44 -0.62 4.88
N ARG A 53 -5.20 0.05 3.99
CA ARG A 53 -5.62 1.45 4.14
C ARG A 53 -4.43 2.42 4.19
N GLU A 54 -3.31 2.08 3.56
CA GLU A 54 -2.13 2.93 3.45
C GLU A 54 -2.23 3.93 2.31
N THR A 55 -2.98 3.60 1.26
CA THR A 55 -3.21 4.47 0.10
C THR A 55 -4.69 4.52 -0.27
N TRP A 56 -5.11 5.51 -1.06
CA TRP A 56 -6.49 5.65 -1.56
C TRP A 56 -7.57 5.72 -0.47
N VAL A 57 -7.19 6.16 0.74
CA VAL A 57 -8.09 6.29 1.90
C VAL A 57 -9.32 7.12 1.59
N ARG A 58 -9.17 8.24 0.85
CA ARG A 58 -10.33 9.07 0.46
C ARG A 58 -11.34 8.32 -0.41
N ALA A 59 -10.87 7.39 -1.25
CA ALA A 59 -11.72 6.59 -2.13
C ALA A 59 -12.35 5.39 -1.41
N THR A 60 -11.66 4.80 -0.43
CA THR A 60 -12.16 3.64 0.32
C THR A 60 -12.95 4.03 1.58
N ARG A 61 -12.81 5.27 2.08
CA ARG A 61 -13.59 5.86 3.19
C ARG A 61 -15.10 5.56 3.15
N PRO A 62 -15.83 5.69 2.02
CA PRO A 62 -17.26 5.40 2.00
C PRO A 62 -17.61 3.92 2.26
N GLN A 63 -16.65 3.00 2.12
CA GLN A 63 -16.85 1.58 2.43
C GLN A 63 -16.43 1.20 3.85
N TRP A 64 -15.84 2.13 4.61
CA TRP A 64 -15.38 1.85 5.97
C TRP A 64 -16.54 1.91 6.93
N SER A 65 -16.57 0.95 7.86
CA SER A 65 -17.42 1.07 9.04
C SER A 65 -16.85 2.09 10.01
N ASP A 66 -17.67 2.67 10.89
CA ASP A 66 -17.21 3.65 11.90
C ASP A 66 -16.05 3.11 12.74
N ALA A 67 -16.08 1.82 13.09
CA ALA A 67 -14.99 1.14 13.79
C ALA A 67 -13.68 1.11 13.00
N GLU A 68 -13.74 0.93 11.68
CA GLU A 68 -12.54 0.93 10.83
C GLU A 68 -11.98 2.35 10.66
N ALA A 69 -12.85 3.35 10.60
CA ALA A 69 -12.45 4.75 10.55
C ALA A 69 -11.75 5.19 11.84
N GLU A 70 -12.26 4.78 13.00
CA GLU A 70 -11.62 5.09 14.28
C GLU A 70 -10.27 4.39 14.42
N ALA A 71 -10.18 3.10 14.08
CA ALA A 71 -8.91 2.36 14.09
C ALA A 71 -7.84 3.00 13.18
N TYR A 72 -8.25 3.57 12.04
CA TYR A 72 -7.34 4.29 11.16
C TYR A 72 -6.86 5.62 11.79
N ARG A 73 -7.74 6.36 12.46
CA ARG A 73 -7.38 7.59 13.18
C ARG A 73 -6.41 7.30 14.32
N GLU A 74 -6.65 6.23 15.07
CA GLU A 74 -5.78 5.78 16.14
C GLU A 74 -4.40 5.37 15.60
N ALA A 75 -4.36 4.63 14.50
CA ALA A 75 -3.11 4.25 13.83
C ALA A 75 -2.33 5.48 13.32
N LEU A 76 -3.01 6.48 12.76
CA LEU A 76 -2.38 7.76 12.37
C LEU A 76 -1.81 8.49 13.59
N ARG A 77 -2.57 8.55 14.69
CA ARG A 77 -2.12 9.17 15.95
C ARG A 77 -0.90 8.47 16.51
N ALA A 78 -0.83 7.14 16.42
CA ALA A 78 0.33 6.35 16.85
C ALA A 78 1.54 6.49 15.90
N LYS A 79 1.30 6.75 14.60
CA LYS A 79 2.34 6.96 13.58
C LYS A 79 2.86 8.39 13.51
N ALA A 80 2.23 9.36 14.15
CA ALA A 80 2.74 10.72 14.24
C ALA A 80 3.90 10.77 15.27
N PRO A 81 5.18 10.82 14.86
CA PRO A 81 6.16 11.51 15.68
C PRO A 81 5.72 12.97 15.75
N MET A 82 5.91 13.59 16.90
CA MET A 82 5.78 15.02 17.09
C MET A 82 6.59 15.75 15.99
N SER A 83 5.92 16.23 14.95
CA SER A 83 6.46 17.08 13.90
C SER A 83 5.38 18.11 13.58
N GLU A 84 5.42 19.22 14.32
CA GLU A 84 4.78 20.46 13.92
C GLU A 84 5.46 20.95 12.66
N ASP A 85 4.94 20.62 11.48
CA ASP A 85 5.03 21.46 10.28
C ASP A 85 4.04 20.89 9.25
N GLY A 86 3.10 21.74 8.84
CA GLY A 86 1.90 21.36 8.11
C GLY A 86 2.12 21.01 6.64
N GLU A 87 2.33 19.73 6.34
CA GLU A 87 2.13 19.19 4.99
C GLU A 87 1.03 18.12 4.97
N ASP A 88 0.05 18.34 4.09
CA ASP A 88 -1.06 17.44 3.79
C ASP A 88 -0.52 16.08 3.27
N PRO A 89 -0.73 14.95 3.98
CA PRO A 89 -0.02 13.69 3.72
C PRO A 89 -0.57 12.88 2.53
N ALA A 90 -1.40 13.46 1.66
CA ALA A 90 -2.08 12.72 0.60
C ALA A 90 -1.16 12.25 -0.56
N ASP A 91 0.06 12.76 -0.68
CA ASP A 91 0.96 12.46 -1.82
C ASP A 91 2.34 11.90 -1.41
N ALA A 92 2.47 11.30 -0.23
CA ALA A 92 3.73 10.65 0.20
C ALA A 92 3.96 9.32 -0.56
N GLN A 93 4.35 9.47 -1.82
CA GLN A 93 4.76 8.45 -2.76
C GLN A 93 5.88 7.59 -2.12
N LEU A 94 5.50 6.37 -1.72
CA LEU A 94 6.32 5.24 -1.24
C LEU A 94 7.84 5.35 -1.44
N GLY A 95 8.49 6.17 -0.62
CA GLY A 95 9.93 6.28 -0.51
C GLY A 95 10.49 5.25 0.45
N HIS A 96 10.20 3.96 0.28
CA HIS A 96 10.95 2.93 0.99
C HIS A 96 12.33 2.81 0.34
N LYS A 97 13.25 3.72 0.71
CA LYS A 97 14.68 3.57 0.47
C LYS A 97 15.09 2.23 1.09
N ARG A 98 15.22 1.20 0.24
CA ARG A 98 15.85 -0.07 0.59
C ARG A 98 17.21 0.30 1.19
N ARG A 99 17.45 -0.03 2.46
CA ARG A 99 18.79 0.02 3.03
C ARG A 99 19.64 -0.86 2.12
N GLY A 100 20.50 -0.23 1.32
CA GLY A 100 21.38 -0.94 0.41
C GLY A 100 22.25 -1.92 1.20
N ARG A 101 22.71 -2.97 0.53
CA ARG A 101 23.80 -3.83 1.01
C ARG A 101 24.94 -2.93 1.50
N PRO A 102 25.47 -3.09 2.72
CA PRO A 102 26.54 -2.23 3.22
C PRO A 102 27.72 -2.25 2.24
N LYS A 103 28.24 -1.06 1.94
CA LYS A 103 29.35 -0.86 1.01
C LYS A 103 30.62 -1.41 1.67
N GLY A 104 30.95 -2.69 1.43
CA GLY A 104 32.13 -3.30 2.05
C GLY A 104 32.29 -4.81 1.96
N VAL A 105 31.26 -5.58 1.58
CA VAL A 105 31.42 -7.03 1.34
C VAL A 105 32.11 -7.27 0.00
N LYS A 106 33.45 -7.30 0.03
CA LYS A 106 34.28 -7.91 -1.00
C LYS A 106 34.03 -9.41 -0.94
N ASP A 107 33.67 -10.03 -2.06
CA ASP A 107 33.62 -11.48 -2.20
C ASP A 107 35.06 -12.03 -2.16
N THR A 108 35.65 -12.10 -0.96
CA THR A 108 36.84 -12.89 -0.68
C THR A 108 36.41 -14.34 -0.51
N ARG A 109 36.22 -15.04 -1.63
CA ARG A 109 36.35 -16.49 -1.66
C ARG A 109 37.70 -16.82 -2.28
N PRO A 110 38.62 -17.48 -1.56
CA PRO A 110 39.91 -17.87 -2.11
C PRO A 110 39.78 -19.12 -2.97
N ARG A 111 40.55 -19.08 -4.07
CA ARG A 111 41.01 -20.12 -5.03
C ARG A 111 40.05 -21.23 -5.43
#